data_AF-A0A3R6VKA4-F1
#
_entry.id   AF-A0A3R6VKA4-F1
#
_cell.length_a   1.000
_cell.length_b   1.000
_cell.length_c   1.000
_cell.angle_alpha   90.00
_cell.angle_beta   90.00
_cell.angle_gamma   90.00
#
_symmetry.space_group_name_H-M   'P 1'
#
loop_
_entity.id
_entity.type
_entity.pdbx_description
1 polymer ?
#
loop_
_entity_poly.entity_id
_entity_poly.type
_entity_poly.pdbx_seq_one_letter_code
_entity_poly.pdbx_strand_id
1 'polypeptide(L)'
;MAKLRDLLRFRSLKNLKLITDTECLDVNVGTVTVMEVPDVIQWLRGDDFLITSLYSIGDDEEKQCQLLYDLIDTRSACLAIKTGKYAHRIADKMIAIANENHFPLLHIPYEMTYIDIIMDAMNVIMTESNRREMLGKYISDIIFQPFVNESMLKEEGRLLKVDIENDYFQAMVLDADMEEGQGGNTSRMIKFAIDRLSNFTESLSDQIFCGNSKLENGMLMLLYSKDKSVLEQYLPFVITEMRVMLDSLSMPNDWKAGIGTIKTKASGIRHSYEESIQAIELGRIMDGKKKIYEFRDLELYSSLREILQNKSDSLFSSILGKLKNQELVDTLIIYFECNGNMDETASRMYTHKNTIKYRLNKIKELTGLDVKCQGDNFKLYFMILEKKLCGR
;
A
#
# COMPACT_ATOMS: atom_id res chain seq x y z
N MET A 1 -8.44 -23.03 6.44
CA MET A 1 -9.33 -22.23 7.28
C MET A 1 -9.06 -22.61 8.72
N ALA A 2 -9.15 -21.66 9.64
CA ALA A 2 -8.94 -21.93 11.06
C ALA A 2 -10.06 -22.84 11.60
N LYS A 3 -9.71 -23.72 12.55
CA LYS A 3 -10.67 -24.59 13.22
C LYS A 3 -11.01 -24.04 14.59
N LEU A 4 -12.26 -24.21 15.03
CA LEU A 4 -12.69 -23.74 16.35
C LEU A 4 -11.81 -24.32 17.48
N ARG A 5 -11.38 -25.59 17.37
CA ARG A 5 -10.44 -26.21 18.32
C ARG A 5 -9.11 -25.48 18.44
N ASP A 6 -8.63 -24.86 17.36
CA ASP A 6 -7.34 -24.15 17.35
C ASP A 6 -7.51 -22.77 17.99
N LEU A 7 -8.64 -22.11 17.73
CA LEU A 7 -9.04 -20.87 18.40
C LEU A 7 -9.10 -21.07 19.92
N LEU A 8 -9.83 -22.08 20.40
CA LEU A 8 -10.02 -22.34 21.83
C LEU A 8 -8.72 -22.75 22.58
N ARG A 9 -7.61 -22.97 21.88
CA ARG A 9 -6.29 -23.22 22.49
C ARG A 9 -5.43 -21.95 22.60
N PHE A 10 -5.85 -20.85 21.99
CA PHE A 10 -5.05 -19.66 21.83
C PHE A 10 -5.33 -18.60 22.92
N ARG A 11 -4.27 -18.20 23.65
CA ARG A 11 -4.26 -17.04 24.57
C ARG A 11 -5.51 -16.92 25.47
N SER A 12 -6.33 -15.88 25.30
CA SER A 12 -7.50 -15.61 26.14
C SER A 12 -8.67 -16.54 25.82
N LEU A 13 -8.76 -17.05 24.59
CA LEU A 13 -9.85 -17.92 24.12
C LEU A 13 -9.91 -19.26 24.86
N LYS A 14 -8.79 -19.73 25.44
CA LYS A 14 -8.77 -20.92 26.31
C LYS A 14 -9.61 -20.78 27.57
N ASN A 15 -9.96 -19.54 27.93
CA ASN A 15 -10.79 -19.24 29.09
C ASN A 15 -12.28 -19.28 28.75
N LEU A 16 -12.66 -19.36 27.46
CA LEU A 16 -14.03 -19.63 27.06
C LEU A 16 -14.41 -21.04 27.47
N LYS A 17 -15.57 -21.21 28.10
CA LYS A 17 -16.00 -22.52 28.57
C LYS A 17 -16.97 -23.12 27.57
N LEU A 18 -16.65 -24.28 27.02
CA LEU A 18 -17.61 -25.05 26.23
C LEU A 18 -18.71 -25.56 27.17
N ILE A 19 -19.95 -25.22 26.87
CA ILE A 19 -21.14 -25.57 27.68
C ILE A 19 -21.79 -26.85 27.15
N THR A 20 -21.71 -27.04 25.83
CA THR A 20 -22.24 -28.22 25.15
C THR A 20 -21.29 -29.40 25.26
N ASP A 21 -21.84 -30.61 25.29
CA ASP A 21 -21.10 -31.87 25.40
C ASP A 21 -20.56 -32.37 24.04
N THR A 22 -20.54 -31.50 23.02
CA THR A 22 -20.14 -31.83 21.65
C THR A 22 -18.62 -31.91 21.51
N GLU A 23 -18.14 -32.97 20.85
CA GLU A 23 -16.73 -33.07 20.39
C GLU A 23 -16.52 -32.37 19.03
N CYS A 24 -17.57 -31.79 18.44
CA CYS A 24 -17.56 -31.17 17.12
C CYS A 24 -16.88 -29.78 17.12
N LEU A 25 -15.58 -29.75 17.43
CA LEU A 25 -14.75 -28.54 17.43
C LEU A 25 -13.91 -28.39 16.15
N ASP A 26 -14.04 -29.33 15.20
CA ASP A 26 -13.33 -29.28 13.89
C ASP A 26 -14.15 -28.54 12.81
N VAL A 27 -15.02 -27.61 13.24
CA VAL A 27 -15.76 -26.69 12.38
C VAL A 27 -14.85 -25.54 11.93
N ASN A 28 -15.09 -25.03 10.71
CA ASN A 28 -14.34 -23.90 10.19
C ASN A 28 -14.80 -22.61 10.86
N VAL A 29 -13.86 -21.72 11.14
CA VAL A 29 -14.15 -20.35 11.57
C VAL A 29 -13.50 -19.40 10.58
N GLY A 30 -14.34 -18.56 9.95
CA GLY A 30 -13.92 -17.60 8.92
C GLY A 30 -13.99 -16.14 9.37
N THR A 31 -14.84 -15.83 10.35
CA THR A 31 -15.04 -14.46 10.85
C THR A 31 -15.51 -14.48 12.30
N VAL A 32 -15.38 -13.32 12.97
CA VAL A 32 -15.93 -13.07 14.30
C VAL A 32 -16.97 -11.97 14.18
N THR A 33 -18.19 -12.23 14.64
CA THR A 33 -19.33 -11.32 14.48
C THR A 33 -19.94 -11.02 15.86
N VAL A 34 -20.15 -9.75 16.17
CA VAL A 34 -20.81 -9.33 17.43
C VAL A 34 -22.27 -9.01 17.14
N MET A 35 -23.18 -9.67 17.87
CA MET A 35 -24.62 -9.47 17.76
C MET A 35 -25.20 -8.92 19.07
N GLU A 36 -25.80 -7.73 19.02
CA GLU A 36 -26.62 -7.18 20.10
C GLU A 36 -28.05 -6.83 19.64
N VAL A 37 -28.35 -7.02 18.35
CA VAL A 37 -29.67 -6.83 17.73
C VAL A 37 -29.96 -8.04 16.81
N PRO A 38 -31.20 -8.58 16.76
CA PRO A 38 -31.54 -9.81 16.02
C PRO A 38 -31.35 -9.73 14.50
N ASP A 39 -31.47 -8.54 13.91
CA ASP A 39 -31.42 -8.33 12.46
C ASP A 39 -30.08 -8.71 11.81
N VAL A 40 -29.03 -8.95 12.61
CA VAL A 40 -27.70 -9.33 12.12
C VAL A 40 -27.69 -10.71 11.44
N ILE A 41 -28.63 -11.59 11.81
CA ILE A 41 -28.73 -12.96 11.30
C ILE A 41 -28.82 -13.00 9.76
N GLN A 42 -29.50 -12.03 9.14
CA GLN A 42 -29.67 -11.98 7.68
C GLN A 42 -28.36 -11.72 6.90
N TRP A 43 -27.30 -11.28 7.58
CA TRP A 43 -26.00 -11.00 6.98
C TRP A 43 -24.95 -12.08 7.25
N LEU A 44 -25.28 -13.09 8.06
CA LEU A 44 -24.41 -14.25 8.31
C LEU A 44 -24.24 -15.05 7.03
N ARG A 45 -23.02 -15.54 6.78
CA ARG A 45 -22.66 -16.27 5.54
C ARG A 45 -22.13 -17.67 5.83
N GLY A 46 -22.11 -18.07 7.09
CA GLY A 46 -21.57 -19.34 7.57
C GLY A 46 -20.13 -19.20 8.05
N ASP A 47 -19.68 -20.19 8.83
CA ASP A 47 -18.38 -20.20 9.52
C ASP A 47 -18.18 -19.01 10.50
N ASP A 48 -19.28 -18.39 10.94
CA ASP A 48 -19.29 -17.26 11.87
C ASP A 48 -19.04 -17.69 13.32
N PHE A 49 -18.06 -17.09 14.00
CA PHE A 49 -17.94 -17.09 15.46
C PHE A 49 -18.78 -15.95 16.01
N LEU A 50 -19.99 -16.23 16.50
CA LEU A 50 -20.89 -15.20 17.01
C LEU A 50 -20.64 -14.90 18.49
N ILE A 51 -20.58 -13.62 18.85
CA ILE A 51 -20.47 -13.13 20.22
C ILE A 51 -21.74 -12.33 20.56
N THR A 52 -22.34 -12.58 21.72
CA THR A 52 -23.51 -11.81 22.17
C THR A 52 -23.60 -11.73 23.70
N SER A 53 -24.24 -10.67 24.21
CA SER A 53 -24.69 -10.59 25.61
C SER A 53 -26.14 -11.01 25.80
N LEU A 54 -26.81 -11.41 24.72
CA LEU A 54 -28.26 -11.62 24.63
C LEU A 54 -29.07 -10.39 25.08
N TYR A 55 -28.52 -9.18 24.96
CA TYR A 55 -29.16 -7.94 25.41
C TYR A 55 -30.60 -7.78 24.91
N SER A 56 -30.85 -8.10 23.64
CA SER A 56 -32.16 -7.93 23.01
C SER A 56 -33.20 -8.97 23.40
N ILE A 57 -32.79 -10.13 23.93
CA ILE A 57 -33.69 -11.25 24.22
C ILE A 57 -33.71 -11.66 25.71
N GLY A 58 -32.68 -11.34 26.48
CA GLY A 58 -32.59 -11.62 27.91
C GLY A 58 -32.68 -13.11 28.23
N ASP A 59 -33.36 -13.43 29.34
CA ASP A 59 -33.61 -14.81 29.81
C ASP A 59 -34.81 -15.50 29.14
N ASP A 60 -35.36 -14.91 28.07
CA ASP A 60 -36.48 -15.47 27.31
C ASP A 60 -36.05 -16.75 26.57
N GLU A 61 -36.44 -17.90 27.12
CA GLU A 61 -36.03 -19.22 26.65
C GLU A 61 -36.46 -19.50 25.21
N GLU A 62 -37.66 -19.09 24.80
CA GLU A 62 -38.15 -19.33 23.43
C GLU A 62 -37.32 -18.54 22.41
N LYS A 63 -37.00 -17.28 22.72
CA LYS A 63 -36.16 -16.44 21.85
C LYS A 63 -34.72 -16.91 21.78
N GLN A 64 -34.16 -17.39 22.90
CA GLN A 64 -32.82 -18.00 22.91
C GLN A 64 -32.76 -19.24 22.02
N CYS A 65 -33.80 -20.09 22.08
CA CYS A 65 -33.91 -21.25 21.20
C CYS A 65 -34.08 -20.84 19.73
N GLN A 66 -34.89 -19.82 19.43
CA GLN A 66 -35.06 -19.33 18.06
C GLN A 66 -33.74 -18.83 17.46
N LEU A 67 -32.98 -18.04 18.23
CA LEU A 67 -31.64 -17.59 17.81
C LEU A 67 -30.75 -18.79 17.46
N LEU A 68 -30.75 -19.85 18.29
CA LEU A 68 -29.95 -21.02 18.01
C LEU A 68 -30.34 -21.71 16.69
N TYR A 69 -31.63 -21.87 16.43
CA TYR A 69 -32.11 -22.44 15.17
C TYR A 69 -31.64 -21.62 13.97
N ASP A 70 -31.76 -20.29 14.05
CA ASP A 70 -31.32 -19.40 12.98
C ASP A 70 -29.80 -19.54 12.72
N LEU A 71 -29.00 -19.72 13.77
CA LEU A 71 -27.54 -19.91 13.67
C LEU A 71 -27.16 -21.28 13.09
N ILE A 72 -27.91 -22.33 13.42
CA ILE A 72 -27.75 -23.65 12.82
C ILE A 72 -28.07 -23.59 11.32
N ASP A 73 -29.19 -22.95 10.94
CA ASP A 73 -29.64 -22.82 9.54
C ASP A 73 -28.64 -22.03 8.68
N THR A 74 -28.05 -20.98 9.25
CA THR A 74 -27.01 -20.16 8.61
C THR A 74 -25.62 -20.81 8.61
N ARG A 75 -25.47 -21.99 9.22
CA ARG A 75 -24.19 -22.72 9.35
C ARG A 75 -23.11 -21.91 10.07
N SER A 76 -23.51 -21.17 11.11
CA SER A 76 -22.58 -20.49 12.01
C SER A 76 -21.69 -21.51 12.71
N ALA A 77 -20.44 -21.13 13.02
CA ALA A 77 -19.47 -22.06 13.60
C ALA A 77 -19.72 -22.32 15.09
N CYS A 78 -20.07 -21.28 15.85
CA CYS A 78 -20.39 -21.38 17.27
C CYS A 78 -21.09 -20.11 17.76
N LEU A 79 -21.68 -20.19 18.96
CA LEU A 79 -22.23 -19.05 19.68
C LEU A 79 -21.57 -18.90 21.05
N ALA A 80 -20.93 -17.76 21.27
CA ALA A 80 -20.31 -17.38 22.53
C ALA A 80 -21.16 -16.33 23.26
N ILE A 81 -21.63 -16.68 24.46
CA ILE A 81 -22.60 -15.91 25.22
C ILE A 81 -21.96 -15.37 26.49
N LYS A 82 -22.02 -14.06 26.65
CA LYS A 82 -21.64 -13.38 27.89
C LYS A 82 -22.85 -13.20 28.79
N THR A 83 -22.98 -14.08 29.78
CA THR A 83 -24.01 -13.91 30.82
C THR A 83 -23.61 -12.82 31.82
N GLY A 84 -24.60 -12.17 32.41
CA GLY A 84 -24.38 -11.08 33.36
C GLY A 84 -25.65 -10.29 33.60
N LYS A 85 -25.62 -9.00 33.26
CA LYS A 85 -26.68 -8.04 33.62
C LYS A 85 -28.00 -8.23 32.85
N TYR A 86 -27.96 -8.78 31.64
CA TYR A 86 -29.13 -8.83 30.74
C TYR A 86 -29.71 -10.25 30.61
N ALA A 87 -28.85 -11.23 30.32
CA ALA A 87 -29.16 -12.64 30.45
C ALA A 87 -28.34 -13.22 31.62
N HIS A 88 -29.03 -13.70 32.64
CA HIS A 88 -28.42 -14.27 33.83
C HIS A 88 -27.98 -15.71 33.58
N ARG A 89 -28.67 -16.40 32.67
CA ARG A 89 -28.38 -17.79 32.29
C ARG A 89 -28.60 -18.03 30.80
N ILE A 90 -27.97 -19.10 30.32
CA ILE A 90 -28.26 -19.70 29.03
C ILE A 90 -29.30 -20.78 29.31
N ALA A 91 -30.43 -20.76 28.60
CA ALA A 91 -31.55 -21.63 28.91
C ALA A 91 -31.18 -23.11 28.70
N ASP A 92 -31.59 -23.98 29.63
CA ASP A 92 -31.29 -25.42 29.58
C ASP A 92 -31.81 -26.06 28.28
N LYS A 93 -32.95 -25.58 27.79
CA LYS A 93 -33.54 -26.02 26.52
C LYS A 93 -32.68 -25.64 25.31
N MET A 94 -32.06 -24.46 25.31
CA MET A 94 -31.12 -24.06 24.25
C MET A 94 -29.88 -24.96 24.27
N ILE A 95 -29.35 -25.28 25.45
CA ILE A 95 -28.21 -26.19 25.59
C ILE A 95 -28.58 -27.59 25.08
N ALA A 96 -29.77 -28.10 25.40
CA ALA A 96 -30.26 -29.39 24.91
C ALA A 96 -30.35 -29.40 23.37
N ILE A 97 -30.96 -28.39 22.75
CA ILE A 97 -31.03 -28.25 21.28
C ILE A 97 -29.64 -28.18 20.66
N ALA A 98 -28.72 -27.44 21.28
CA ALA A 98 -27.34 -27.33 20.78
C ALA A 98 -26.62 -28.67 20.84
N ASN A 99 -26.78 -29.43 21.92
CA ASN A 99 -26.23 -30.78 22.06
C ASN A 99 -26.80 -31.74 21.00
N GLU A 100 -28.13 -31.72 20.78
CA GLU A 100 -28.80 -32.54 19.76
C GLU A 100 -28.29 -32.24 18.33
N ASN A 101 -27.98 -30.97 18.06
CA ASN A 101 -27.48 -30.53 16.75
C ASN A 101 -25.94 -30.46 16.66
N HIS A 102 -25.23 -30.93 17.69
CA HIS A 102 -23.78 -30.86 17.82
C HIS A 102 -23.19 -29.44 17.67
N PHE A 103 -23.97 -28.40 17.96
CA PHE A 103 -23.60 -27.00 17.78
C PHE A 103 -22.82 -26.48 19.01
N PRO A 104 -21.61 -25.95 18.87
CA PRO A 104 -20.82 -25.48 20.02
C PRO A 104 -21.40 -24.21 20.66
N LEU A 105 -21.77 -24.30 21.95
CA LEU A 105 -22.07 -23.13 22.80
C LEU A 105 -20.92 -22.85 23.76
N LEU A 106 -20.48 -21.59 23.77
CA LEU A 106 -19.39 -21.12 24.61
C LEU A 106 -19.92 -20.11 25.63
N HIS A 107 -19.50 -20.25 26.88
CA HIS A 107 -19.69 -19.24 27.92
C HIS A 107 -18.50 -18.28 27.91
N ILE A 108 -18.79 -16.99 27.89
CA ILE A 108 -17.81 -15.92 28.06
C ILE A 108 -17.79 -15.48 29.53
N PRO A 109 -16.70 -15.77 30.28
CA PRO A 109 -16.48 -15.21 31.61
C PRO A 109 -16.64 -13.68 31.68
N TYR A 110 -17.15 -13.19 32.80
CA TYR A 110 -17.56 -11.79 32.96
C TYR A 110 -16.40 -10.81 32.81
N GLU A 111 -15.23 -11.19 33.31
CA GLU A 111 -13.97 -10.45 33.28
C GLU A 111 -13.36 -10.31 31.88
N MET A 112 -13.77 -11.13 30.92
CA MET A 112 -13.21 -11.13 29.57
C MET A 112 -13.85 -10.04 28.71
N THR A 113 -13.05 -9.29 27.95
CA THR A 113 -13.57 -8.27 27.05
C THR A 113 -13.82 -8.85 25.65
N TYR A 114 -14.79 -8.29 24.92
CA TYR A 114 -15.02 -8.69 23.52
C TYR A 114 -13.80 -8.39 22.64
N ILE A 115 -13.07 -7.32 22.95
CA ILE A 115 -11.85 -6.95 22.21
C ILE A 115 -10.82 -8.08 22.30
N ASP A 116 -10.58 -8.63 23.49
CA ASP A 116 -9.61 -9.72 23.66
C ASP A 116 -9.99 -10.95 22.83
N ILE A 117 -11.29 -11.32 22.84
CA ILE A 117 -11.81 -12.46 22.09
C ILE A 117 -11.68 -12.21 20.59
N ILE A 118 -12.10 -11.04 20.10
CA ILE A 118 -12.04 -10.69 18.68
C ILE A 118 -10.58 -10.69 18.21
N MET A 119 -9.68 -10.03 18.96
CA MET A 119 -8.27 -9.94 18.59
C MET A 119 -7.61 -11.32 18.54
N ASP A 120 -7.81 -12.15 19.56
CA ASP A 120 -7.21 -13.47 19.62
C ASP A 120 -7.81 -14.43 18.59
N ALA A 121 -9.11 -14.36 18.31
CA ALA A 121 -9.75 -15.20 17.29
C ALA A 121 -9.31 -14.79 15.89
N MET A 122 -9.25 -13.49 15.61
CA MET A 122 -8.75 -12.98 14.33
C MET A 122 -7.29 -13.39 14.09
N ASN A 123 -6.44 -13.40 15.12
CA ASN A 123 -5.06 -13.88 15.01
C ASN A 123 -4.96 -15.34 14.53
N VAL A 124 -5.91 -16.20 14.90
CA VAL A 124 -5.93 -17.60 14.46
C VAL A 124 -6.59 -17.76 13.09
N ILE A 125 -7.63 -16.96 12.80
CA ILE A 125 -8.36 -16.96 11.52
C ILE A 125 -7.50 -16.39 10.37
N MET A 126 -6.66 -15.40 10.66
CA MET A 126 -5.80 -14.72 9.68
C MET A 126 -4.74 -15.67 9.11
N THR A 127 -5.06 -16.29 7.98
CA THR A 127 -4.06 -16.92 7.10
C THR A 127 -3.15 -15.85 6.49
N GLU A 128 -1.92 -16.19 6.07
CA GLU A 128 -1.02 -15.22 5.42
C GLU A 128 -1.63 -14.58 4.16
N SER A 129 -2.42 -15.33 3.38
CA SER A 129 -3.15 -14.77 2.23
C SER A 129 -4.21 -13.74 2.64
N ASN A 130 -5.03 -14.03 3.65
CA ASN A 130 -6.03 -13.08 4.16
C ASN A 130 -5.37 -11.87 4.81
N ARG A 131 -4.27 -12.08 5.55
CA ARG A 131 -3.50 -10.99 6.17
C ARG A 131 -2.99 -10.02 5.12
N ARG A 132 -2.42 -10.51 4.02
CA ARG A 132 -1.92 -9.64 2.93
C ARG A 132 -3.01 -8.82 2.28
N GLU A 133 -4.18 -9.41 2.03
CA GLU A 133 -5.31 -8.68 1.44
C GLU A 133 -5.84 -7.59 2.40
N MET A 134 -6.00 -7.92 3.69
CA MET A 134 -6.38 -6.96 4.71
C MET A 134 -5.31 -5.87 4.91
N LEU A 135 -4.03 -6.23 4.84
CA LEU A 135 -2.92 -5.28 4.89
C LEU A 135 -2.93 -4.32 3.70
N GLY A 136 -3.24 -4.82 2.50
CA GLY A 136 -3.43 -3.98 1.32
C GLY A 136 -4.54 -2.95 1.50
N LYS A 137 -5.69 -3.38 2.03
CA LYS A 137 -6.80 -2.48 2.37
C LYS A 137 -6.40 -1.47 3.44
N TYR A 138 -5.76 -1.92 4.51
CA TYR A 138 -5.28 -1.05 5.59
C TYR A 138 -4.33 0.05 5.09
N ILE A 139 -3.36 -0.32 4.24
CA ILE A 139 -2.45 0.64 3.59
C ILE A 139 -3.24 1.63 2.71
N SER A 140 -4.20 1.12 1.93
CA SER A 140 -5.08 1.93 1.10
C SER A 140 -5.86 2.95 1.93
N ASP A 141 -6.40 2.53 3.08
CA ASP A 141 -7.17 3.41 3.96
C ASP A 141 -6.27 4.50 4.56
N ILE A 142 -5.04 4.19 4.97
CA ILE A 142 -4.06 5.20 5.42
C ILE A 142 -3.74 6.23 4.34
N ILE A 143 -3.57 5.80 3.10
CA ILE A 143 -3.17 6.67 1.99
C ILE A 143 -4.34 7.54 1.54
N PHE A 144 -5.50 6.93 1.26
CA PHE A 144 -6.61 7.59 0.56
C PHE A 144 -7.72 8.08 1.49
N GLN A 145 -7.74 7.71 2.77
CA GLN A 145 -8.74 8.18 3.74
C GLN A 145 -8.10 9.08 4.83
N PRO A 146 -7.93 10.39 4.58
CA PRO A 146 -7.30 11.34 5.52
C PRO A 146 -7.99 11.54 6.87
N PHE A 147 -9.23 11.08 7.05
CA PHE A 147 -10.03 11.34 8.25
C PHE A 147 -10.17 10.12 9.19
N VAL A 148 -9.39 9.05 8.98
CA VAL A 148 -9.47 7.87 9.86
C VAL A 148 -8.88 8.19 11.23
N ASN A 149 -9.58 7.77 12.29
CA ASN A 149 -9.14 7.93 13.66
C ASN A 149 -7.82 7.18 13.91
N GLU A 150 -6.77 7.88 14.32
CA GLU A 150 -5.44 7.27 14.58
C GLU A 150 -5.50 6.09 15.56
N SER A 151 -6.36 6.15 16.57
CA SER A 151 -6.50 5.05 17.54
C SER A 151 -7.03 3.77 16.87
N MET A 152 -7.93 3.91 15.89
CA MET A 152 -8.45 2.78 15.12
C MET A 152 -7.37 2.21 14.20
N LEU A 153 -6.61 3.06 13.51
CA LEU A 153 -5.49 2.63 12.67
C LEU A 153 -4.44 1.85 13.48
N LYS A 154 -4.17 2.25 14.73
CA LYS A 154 -3.22 1.54 15.60
C LYS A 154 -3.69 0.14 15.95
N GLU A 155 -4.95 -0.04 16.32
CA GLU A 155 -5.48 -1.36 16.67
C GLU A 155 -5.55 -2.28 15.45
N GLU A 156 -5.97 -1.77 14.29
CA GLU A 156 -5.94 -2.53 13.04
C GLU A 156 -4.51 -2.93 12.63
N GLY A 157 -3.55 -2.01 12.75
CA GLY A 157 -2.14 -2.28 12.48
C GLY A 157 -1.59 -3.40 13.35
N ARG A 158 -1.89 -3.39 14.65
CA ARG A 158 -1.46 -4.45 15.59
C ARG A 158 -1.96 -5.83 15.18
N LEU A 159 -3.21 -5.94 14.72
CA LEU A 159 -3.76 -7.19 14.19
C LEU A 159 -2.98 -7.67 12.96
N LEU A 160 -2.59 -6.75 12.10
CA LEU A 160 -1.85 -7.02 10.86
C LEU A 160 -0.33 -7.18 11.06
N LYS A 161 0.16 -7.11 12.32
CA LYS A 161 1.57 -7.10 12.70
C LYS A 161 2.35 -5.90 12.12
N VAL A 162 1.70 -4.75 12.04
CA VAL A 162 2.27 -3.47 11.63
C VAL A 162 2.21 -2.52 12.82
N ASP A 163 3.35 -2.01 13.25
CA ASP A 163 3.41 -0.93 14.24
C ASP A 163 3.55 0.40 13.50
N ILE A 164 2.42 1.01 13.14
CA ILE A 164 2.44 2.29 12.43
C ILE A 164 3.11 3.42 13.19
N GLU A 165 3.34 3.33 14.50
CA GLU A 165 4.02 4.39 15.25
C GLU A 165 5.54 4.28 15.17
N ASN A 166 6.05 3.05 15.21
CA ASN A 166 7.47 2.78 15.42
C ASN A 166 8.16 2.13 14.22
N ASP A 167 7.42 1.46 13.33
CA ASP A 167 8.01 0.87 12.13
C ASP A 167 8.42 1.96 11.13
N TYR A 168 9.42 1.60 10.34
CA TYR A 168 9.86 2.34 9.16
C TYR A 168 9.14 1.79 7.94
N PHE A 169 8.72 2.70 7.05
CA PHE A 169 7.91 2.42 5.87
C PHE A 169 8.58 2.99 4.62
N GLN A 170 8.54 2.24 3.52
CA GLN A 170 9.00 2.68 2.22
C GLN A 170 8.05 2.20 1.12
N ALA A 171 7.48 3.13 0.36
CA ALA A 171 6.59 2.83 -0.74
C ALA A 171 7.37 2.66 -2.05
N MET A 172 6.97 1.66 -2.82
CA MET A 172 7.35 1.44 -4.20
C MET A 172 6.08 1.34 -5.03
N VAL A 173 5.94 2.22 -6.02
CA VAL A 173 4.81 2.17 -6.97
C VAL A 173 5.31 1.68 -8.30
N LEU A 174 4.60 0.69 -8.85
CA LEU A 174 4.74 0.24 -10.23
C LEU A 174 3.58 0.80 -11.03
N ASP A 175 3.87 1.73 -11.93
CA ASP A 175 2.96 2.29 -12.92
C ASP A 175 3.16 1.55 -14.24
N ALA A 176 2.10 0.96 -14.77
CA ALA A 176 2.14 0.20 -16.01
C ALA A 176 0.84 0.49 -16.75
N ASP A 177 0.89 1.51 -17.59
CA ASP A 177 -0.22 2.09 -18.33
C ASP A 177 -1.23 1.02 -18.79
N MET A 178 -2.41 1.03 -18.18
CA MET A 178 -3.44 0.02 -18.40
C MET A 178 -4.40 0.53 -19.47
N GLU A 179 -4.09 0.36 -20.76
CA GLU A 179 -5.07 0.73 -21.80
C GLU A 179 -6.38 -0.09 -21.65
N GLU A 180 -7.50 0.63 -21.67
CA GLU A 180 -8.87 0.09 -21.64
C GLU A 180 -9.14 -0.76 -22.90
N GLY A 181 -8.90 -2.07 -22.80
CA GLY A 181 -9.17 -3.02 -23.88
C GLY A 181 -8.32 -4.30 -23.78
N GLN A 182 -7.09 -4.19 -23.26
CA GLN A 182 -6.21 -5.34 -22.95
C GLN A 182 -5.91 -5.51 -21.44
N GLY A 183 -6.38 -4.57 -20.60
CA GLY A 183 -6.01 -4.44 -19.18
C GLY A 183 -6.25 -5.66 -18.28
N GLY A 184 -7.09 -6.62 -18.69
CA GLY A 184 -7.37 -7.81 -17.88
C GLY A 184 -6.18 -8.77 -17.71
N ASN A 185 -5.38 -8.97 -18.76
CA ASN A 185 -4.21 -9.87 -18.70
C ASN A 185 -3.01 -9.16 -18.08
N THR A 186 -2.73 -7.92 -18.48
CA THR A 186 -1.64 -7.11 -17.93
C THR A 186 -1.81 -6.90 -16.43
N SER A 187 -3.02 -6.56 -15.95
CA SER A 187 -3.29 -6.43 -14.51
C SER A 187 -3.06 -7.72 -13.73
N ARG A 188 -3.42 -8.88 -14.30
CA ARG A 188 -3.14 -10.18 -13.68
C ARG A 188 -1.64 -10.49 -13.64
N MET A 189 -0.90 -10.16 -14.68
CA MET A 189 0.56 -10.34 -14.74
C MET A 189 1.28 -9.45 -13.72
N ILE A 190 0.88 -8.18 -13.62
CA ILE A 190 1.43 -7.25 -12.62
C ILE A 190 1.11 -7.78 -11.23
N LYS A 191 -0.14 -8.19 -10.97
CA LYS A 191 -0.55 -8.77 -9.68
C LYS A 191 0.35 -9.94 -9.30
N PHE A 192 0.53 -10.87 -10.24
CA PHE A 192 1.43 -12.01 -10.07
C PHE A 192 2.88 -11.60 -9.79
N ALA A 193 3.40 -10.59 -10.51
CA ALA A 193 4.77 -10.09 -10.32
C ALA A 193 4.97 -9.50 -8.92
N ILE A 194 4.05 -8.64 -8.46
CA ILE A 194 4.15 -8.06 -7.11
C ILE A 194 3.94 -9.11 -6.03
N ASP A 195 3.01 -10.06 -6.19
CA ASP A 195 2.85 -11.14 -5.20
C ASP A 195 4.13 -11.99 -5.08
N ARG A 196 4.81 -12.26 -6.20
CA ARG A 196 6.10 -12.94 -6.22
C ARG A 196 7.20 -12.08 -5.58
N LEU A 197 7.26 -10.80 -5.90
CA LEU A 197 8.23 -9.86 -5.33
C LEU A 197 8.03 -9.69 -3.82
N SER A 198 6.78 -9.62 -3.36
CA SER A 198 6.41 -9.61 -1.94
C SER A 198 6.97 -10.83 -1.21
N ASN A 199 6.75 -12.03 -1.76
CA ASN A 199 7.31 -13.26 -1.20
C ASN A 199 8.84 -13.26 -1.18
N PHE A 200 9.47 -12.79 -2.26
CA PHE A 200 10.93 -12.68 -2.33
C PHE A 200 11.46 -11.72 -1.26
N THR A 201 10.87 -10.53 -1.14
CA THR A 201 11.25 -9.53 -0.14
C THR A 201 11.17 -10.10 1.27
N GLU A 202 10.06 -10.71 1.66
CA GLU A 202 9.89 -11.34 2.98
C GLU A 202 10.86 -12.52 3.21
N SER A 203 11.39 -13.14 2.15
CA SER A 203 12.39 -14.21 2.27
C SER A 203 13.82 -13.71 2.48
N LEU A 204 14.10 -12.41 2.28
CA LEU A 204 15.43 -11.83 2.46
C LEU A 204 15.83 -11.72 3.94
N SER A 205 14.85 -11.53 4.83
CA SER A 205 15.07 -11.39 6.28
C SER A 205 13.75 -11.53 7.05
N ASP A 206 13.80 -12.14 8.24
CA ASP A 206 12.65 -12.20 9.17
C ASP A 206 12.25 -10.82 9.74
N GLN A 207 12.98 -9.75 9.39
CA GLN A 207 12.75 -8.39 9.86
C GLN A 207 12.14 -7.46 8.79
N ILE A 208 12.02 -7.92 7.54
CA ILE A 208 11.40 -7.14 6.47
C ILE A 208 10.07 -7.75 6.07
N PHE A 209 9.05 -6.90 6.00
CA PHE A 209 7.70 -7.29 5.66
C PHE A 209 7.17 -6.45 4.51
N CYS A 210 6.12 -6.93 3.86
CA CYS A 210 5.48 -6.16 2.81
C CYS A 210 3.96 -6.30 2.77
N GLY A 211 3.32 -5.22 2.33
CA GLY A 211 1.93 -5.22 1.89
C GLY A 211 1.83 -4.70 0.46
N ASN A 212 0.81 -5.10 -0.27
CA ASN A 212 0.56 -4.56 -1.61
C ASN A 212 -0.90 -4.13 -1.76
N SER A 213 -1.14 -3.12 -2.59
CA SER A 213 -2.48 -2.61 -2.87
C SER A 213 -2.60 -2.22 -4.34
N LYS A 214 -3.79 -2.46 -4.91
CA LYS A 214 -4.08 -2.11 -6.30
C LYS A 214 -4.31 -0.60 -6.41
N LEU A 215 -3.71 0.01 -7.43
CA LEU A 215 -3.95 1.39 -7.84
C LEU A 215 -4.73 1.43 -9.16
N GLU A 216 -5.13 2.62 -9.58
CA GLU A 216 -5.82 2.84 -10.87
C GLU A 216 -4.96 2.35 -12.05
N ASN A 217 -3.72 2.85 -12.14
CA ASN A 217 -2.80 2.56 -13.26
C ASN A 217 -1.65 1.61 -12.89
N GLY A 218 -1.79 0.86 -11.79
CA GLY A 218 -0.65 0.08 -11.30
C GLY A 218 -0.85 -0.58 -9.96
N MET A 219 0.25 -0.74 -9.23
CA MET A 219 0.25 -1.28 -7.87
C MET A 219 1.24 -0.58 -6.96
N LEU A 220 0.83 -0.50 -5.70
CA LEU A 220 1.67 -0.11 -4.58
C LEU A 220 2.20 -1.36 -3.89
N MET A 221 3.50 -1.37 -3.60
CA MET A 221 4.13 -2.25 -2.64
C MET A 221 4.71 -1.40 -1.51
N LEU A 222 4.29 -1.66 -0.28
CA LEU A 222 4.82 -1.02 0.92
C LEU A 222 5.75 -1.99 1.63
N LEU A 223 7.02 -1.62 1.76
CA LEU A 223 8.00 -2.34 2.56
C LEU A 223 8.04 -1.72 3.95
N TYR A 224 8.15 -2.55 4.98
CA TYR A 224 8.27 -2.06 6.35
C TYR A 224 9.12 -2.95 7.24
N SER A 225 9.74 -2.33 8.25
CA SER A 225 10.65 -2.96 9.20
C SER A 225 10.75 -2.13 10.47
N LYS A 226 11.04 -2.77 11.60
CA LYS A 226 11.37 -2.09 12.86
C LYS A 226 12.72 -1.36 12.82
N ASP A 227 13.60 -1.80 11.93
CA ASP A 227 14.93 -1.23 11.75
C ASP A 227 15.06 -0.64 10.34
N LYS A 228 15.32 0.67 10.29
CA LYS A 228 15.55 1.41 9.05
C LYS A 228 16.67 0.80 8.19
N SER A 229 17.74 0.33 8.82
CA SER A 229 18.91 -0.20 8.13
C SER A 229 18.60 -1.46 7.34
N VAL A 230 17.61 -2.25 7.78
CA VAL A 230 17.11 -3.43 7.05
C VAL A 230 16.50 -3.02 5.70
N LEU A 231 15.68 -1.97 5.68
CA LEU A 231 15.10 -1.47 4.41
C LEU A 231 16.20 -0.96 3.48
N GLU A 232 17.14 -0.16 4.00
CA GLU A 232 18.27 0.37 3.22
C GLU A 232 19.16 -0.75 2.66
N GLN A 233 19.41 -1.79 3.45
CA GLN A 233 20.24 -2.94 3.07
C GLN A 233 19.58 -3.77 1.96
N TYR A 234 18.28 -4.04 2.06
CA TYR A 234 17.60 -4.99 1.17
C TYR A 234 16.96 -4.37 -0.08
N LEU A 235 16.70 -3.06 -0.09
CA LEU A 235 16.10 -2.36 -1.23
C LEU A 235 16.79 -2.63 -2.58
N PRO A 236 18.15 -2.63 -2.69
CA PRO A 236 18.81 -2.94 -3.96
C PRO A 236 18.51 -4.33 -4.52
N PHE A 237 18.32 -5.33 -3.64
CA PHE A 237 17.95 -6.69 -4.04
C PHE A 237 16.52 -6.74 -4.54
N VAL A 238 15.59 -6.05 -3.86
CA VAL A 238 14.19 -5.94 -4.29
C VAL A 238 14.08 -5.25 -5.65
N ILE A 239 14.80 -4.15 -5.87
CA ILE A 239 14.85 -3.44 -7.16
C ILE A 239 15.38 -4.35 -8.27
N THR A 240 16.45 -5.09 -7.97
CA THR A 240 17.07 -6.01 -8.94
C THR A 240 16.11 -7.13 -9.31
N GLU A 241 15.49 -7.76 -8.32
CA GLU A 241 14.54 -8.84 -8.55
C GLU A 241 13.30 -8.35 -9.30
N MET A 242 12.75 -7.18 -8.93
CA MET A 242 11.63 -6.57 -9.64
C MET A 242 11.95 -6.39 -11.13
N ARG A 243 13.15 -5.88 -11.45
CA ARG A 243 13.58 -5.72 -12.84
C ARG A 243 13.63 -7.04 -13.59
N VAL A 244 14.28 -8.05 -13.00
CA VAL A 244 14.39 -9.40 -13.59
C VAL A 244 13.01 -10.01 -13.81
N MET A 245 12.12 -9.94 -12.83
CA MET A 245 10.76 -10.46 -12.92
C MET A 245 9.97 -9.76 -14.04
N LEU A 246 9.93 -8.43 -14.06
CA LEU A 246 9.15 -7.67 -15.04
C LEU A 246 9.69 -7.83 -16.47
N ASP A 247 11.01 -7.92 -16.64
CA ASP A 247 11.61 -8.20 -17.95
C ASP A 247 11.32 -9.65 -18.40
N SER A 248 11.33 -10.63 -17.49
CA SER A 248 11.02 -12.04 -17.81
C SER A 248 9.56 -12.26 -18.24
N LEU A 249 8.64 -11.48 -17.68
CA LEU A 249 7.21 -11.56 -17.99
C LEU A 249 6.86 -10.93 -19.35
N SER A 250 7.86 -10.41 -20.10
CA SER A 250 7.63 -9.69 -21.36
C SER A 250 6.58 -8.58 -21.20
N MET A 251 6.62 -7.89 -20.05
CA MET A 251 5.73 -6.78 -19.77
C MET A 251 5.83 -5.72 -20.89
N PRO A 252 4.74 -5.02 -21.23
CA PRO A 252 4.79 -3.89 -22.13
C PRO A 252 5.94 -2.96 -21.74
N ASN A 253 6.71 -2.49 -22.73
CA ASN A 253 7.97 -1.77 -22.47
C ASN A 253 7.81 -0.43 -21.72
N ASP A 254 6.57 0.01 -21.45
CA ASP A 254 6.26 1.32 -20.88
C ASP A 254 6.03 1.35 -19.36
N TRP A 255 6.27 0.24 -18.66
CA TRP A 255 6.19 0.24 -17.20
C TRP A 255 7.29 1.13 -16.58
N LYS A 256 6.91 1.85 -15.53
CA LYS A 256 7.80 2.68 -14.70
C LYS A 256 7.59 2.35 -13.23
N ALA A 257 8.64 2.48 -12.43
CA ALA A 257 8.55 2.32 -10.98
C ALA A 257 9.15 3.53 -10.27
N GLY A 258 8.48 3.97 -9.21
CA GLY A 258 8.92 5.03 -8.33
C GLY A 258 9.12 4.50 -6.92
N ILE A 259 10.11 5.03 -6.22
CA ILE A 259 10.46 4.59 -4.87
C ILE A 259 10.57 5.82 -3.98
N GLY A 260 9.74 5.85 -2.94
CA GLY A 260 9.77 6.91 -1.92
C GLY A 260 10.94 6.74 -0.97
N THR A 261 11.16 7.74 -0.11
CA THR A 261 12.13 7.65 0.98
C THR A 261 11.54 6.88 2.16
N ILE A 262 12.42 6.41 3.05
CA ILE A 262 11.99 5.71 4.27
C ILE A 262 11.46 6.73 5.28
N LYS A 263 10.23 6.52 5.74
CA LYS A 263 9.54 7.38 6.73
C LYS A 263 9.04 6.54 7.91
N THR A 264 8.52 7.20 8.94
CA THR A 264 7.84 6.56 10.09
C THR A 264 6.47 7.20 10.27
N LYS A 265 5.62 6.60 11.13
CA LYS A 265 4.23 7.04 11.37
C LYS A 265 3.30 6.73 10.21
N ALA A 266 2.00 6.74 10.46
CA ALA A 266 0.98 6.63 9.43
C ALA A 266 1.11 7.71 8.34
N SER A 267 1.45 8.96 8.74
CA SER A 267 1.75 10.04 7.78
C SER A 267 2.97 9.74 6.91
N GLY A 268 3.95 8.99 7.42
CA GLY A 268 5.11 8.55 6.68
C GLY A 268 4.77 7.59 5.53
N ILE A 269 3.79 6.71 5.73
CA ILE A 269 3.29 5.82 4.66
C ILE A 269 2.76 6.66 3.49
N ARG A 270 1.93 7.67 3.79
CA ARG A 270 1.40 8.59 2.78
C ARG A 270 2.49 9.38 2.09
N HIS A 271 3.40 10.00 2.84
CA HIS A 271 4.49 10.78 2.24
C HIS A 271 5.39 9.92 1.36
N SER A 272 5.75 8.71 1.80
CA SER A 272 6.57 7.80 0.98
C SER A 272 5.84 7.41 -0.31
N TYR A 273 4.52 7.17 -0.24
CA TYR A 273 3.69 6.94 -1.42
C TYR A 273 3.68 8.15 -2.37
N GLU A 274 3.43 9.36 -1.87
CA GLU A 274 3.45 10.59 -2.67
C GLU A 274 4.82 10.82 -3.33
N GLU A 275 5.91 10.62 -2.57
CA GLU A 275 7.28 10.68 -3.09
C GLU A 275 7.52 9.65 -4.21
N SER A 276 6.99 8.43 -4.08
CA SER A 276 7.11 7.41 -5.12
C SER A 276 6.39 7.79 -6.42
N ILE A 277 5.22 8.41 -6.33
CA ILE A 277 4.50 8.94 -7.50
C ILE A 277 5.29 10.10 -8.13
N GLN A 278 5.74 11.05 -7.32
CA GLN A 278 6.58 12.16 -7.78
C GLN A 278 7.87 11.68 -8.45
N ALA A 279 8.47 10.60 -7.95
CA ALA A 279 9.67 10.01 -8.56
C ALA A 279 9.40 9.52 -9.99
N ILE A 280 8.23 8.94 -10.27
CA ILE A 280 7.83 8.54 -11.63
C ILE A 280 7.64 9.78 -12.52
N GLU A 281 6.90 10.77 -12.03
CA GLU A 281 6.62 12.00 -12.79
C GLU A 281 7.91 12.76 -13.17
N LEU A 282 8.74 13.07 -12.18
CA LEU A 282 10.00 13.78 -12.37
C LEU A 282 11.00 12.92 -13.15
N GLY A 283 11.02 11.62 -12.88
CA GLY A 283 11.82 10.65 -13.58
C GLY A 283 11.56 10.64 -15.09
N ARG A 284 10.29 10.62 -15.50
CA ARG A 284 9.88 10.70 -16.91
C ARG A 284 10.37 11.98 -17.59
N ILE A 285 10.32 13.11 -16.88
CA ILE A 285 10.77 14.42 -17.39
C ILE A 285 12.30 14.47 -17.54
N MET A 286 13.03 13.91 -16.58
CA MET A 286 14.49 14.02 -16.51
C MET A 286 15.22 12.97 -17.36
N ASP A 287 14.80 11.70 -17.26
CA ASP A 287 15.33 10.58 -18.02
C ASP A 287 14.22 9.56 -18.31
N GLY A 288 13.43 9.84 -19.36
CA GLY A 288 12.33 8.97 -19.78
C GLY A 288 12.74 7.56 -20.23
N LYS A 289 14.05 7.28 -20.43
CA LYS A 289 14.54 5.94 -20.79
C LYS A 289 14.70 5.03 -19.57
N LYS A 290 15.02 5.60 -18.40
CA LYS A 290 15.09 4.83 -17.15
C LYS A 290 13.70 4.27 -16.82
N LYS A 291 13.65 3.09 -16.21
CA LYS A 291 12.37 2.47 -15.78
C LYS A 291 12.11 2.63 -14.28
N ILE A 292 13.15 2.83 -13.47
CA ILE A 292 13.04 2.85 -12.00
C ILE A 292 13.64 4.15 -11.48
N TYR A 293 12.90 4.89 -10.67
CA TYR A 293 13.28 6.19 -10.14
C TYR A 293 13.18 6.20 -8.61
N GLU A 294 14.27 6.59 -7.96
CA GLU A 294 14.29 6.81 -6.51
C GLU A 294 14.07 8.30 -6.24
N PHE A 295 13.13 8.62 -5.36
CA PHE A 295 12.83 10.01 -5.01
C PHE A 295 14.05 10.74 -4.44
N ARG A 296 14.93 10.03 -3.73
CA ARG A 296 16.18 10.57 -3.19
C ARG A 296 17.08 11.20 -4.26
N ASP A 297 17.07 10.66 -5.49
CA ASP A 297 17.83 11.20 -6.61
C ASP A 297 17.14 12.44 -7.24
N LEU A 298 15.85 12.62 -6.96
CA LEU A 298 14.96 13.60 -7.59
C LEU A 298 14.45 14.69 -6.65
N GLU A 299 14.77 14.61 -5.35
CA GLU A 299 14.28 15.49 -4.29
C GLU A 299 14.54 16.97 -4.61
N LEU A 300 15.74 17.30 -5.10
CA LEU A 300 16.08 18.66 -5.53
C LEU A 300 15.18 19.17 -6.67
N TYR A 301 14.87 18.30 -7.65
CA TYR A 301 13.98 18.67 -8.76
C TYR A 301 12.54 18.82 -8.30
N SER A 302 12.09 18.04 -7.31
CA SER A 302 10.78 18.21 -6.69
C SER A 302 10.65 19.58 -6.02
N SER A 303 11.59 19.92 -5.13
CA SER A 303 11.61 21.24 -4.48
C SER A 303 11.72 22.38 -5.49
N LEU A 304 12.54 22.21 -6.52
CA LEU A 304 12.67 23.20 -7.59
C LEU A 304 11.34 23.37 -8.35
N ARG A 305 10.66 22.28 -8.73
CA ARG A 305 9.37 22.32 -9.43
C ARG A 305 8.32 23.06 -8.60
N GLU A 306 8.25 22.81 -7.29
CA GLU A 306 7.33 23.50 -6.38
C GLU A 306 7.60 25.02 -6.34
N ILE A 307 8.86 25.42 -6.19
CA ILE A 307 9.26 26.83 -6.20
C ILE A 307 8.90 27.51 -7.52
N LEU A 308 9.10 26.83 -8.65
CA LEU A 308 8.83 27.37 -9.98
C LEU A 308 7.33 27.46 -10.28
N GLN A 309 6.55 26.46 -9.91
CA GLN A 309 5.09 26.44 -10.12
C GLN A 309 4.37 27.52 -9.30
N ASN A 310 4.93 27.91 -8.15
CA ASN A 310 4.40 28.99 -7.32
C ASN A 310 4.64 30.40 -7.90
N LYS A 311 5.40 30.54 -9.00
CA LYS A 311 5.60 31.83 -9.68
C LYS A 311 4.63 32.00 -10.84
N SER A 312 4.04 33.19 -10.95
CA SER A 312 3.11 33.54 -12.03
C SER A 312 3.81 33.58 -13.39
N ASP A 313 5.04 34.09 -13.44
CA ASP A 313 5.82 34.29 -14.66
C ASP A 313 7.12 33.47 -14.63
N SER A 314 7.56 33.03 -15.81
CA SER A 314 8.87 32.37 -15.97
C SER A 314 9.99 33.30 -15.50
N LEU A 315 10.89 32.75 -14.69
CA LEU A 315 12.08 33.44 -14.19
C LEU A 315 13.02 33.87 -15.33
N PHE A 316 12.93 33.16 -16.46
CA PHE A 316 13.81 33.35 -17.61
C PHE A 316 13.04 33.84 -18.84
N SER A 317 11.84 34.40 -18.67
CA SER A 317 11.01 34.97 -19.75
C SER A 317 11.78 35.94 -20.66
N SER A 318 12.63 36.79 -20.09
CA SER A 318 13.48 37.73 -20.83
C SER A 318 14.58 37.05 -21.67
N ILE A 319 15.04 35.86 -21.28
CA ILE A 319 16.06 35.07 -21.99
C ILE A 319 15.39 34.17 -23.03
N LEU A 320 14.31 33.48 -22.65
CA LEU A 320 13.48 32.69 -23.56
C LEU A 320 12.92 33.54 -24.70
N GLY A 321 12.46 34.76 -24.41
CA GLY A 321 11.98 35.70 -25.42
C GLY A 321 13.04 36.10 -26.47
N LYS A 322 14.34 36.00 -26.12
CA LYS A 322 15.47 36.23 -27.04
C LYS A 322 15.81 34.97 -27.84
N LEU A 323 15.53 33.79 -27.32
CA LEU A 323 15.76 32.48 -27.95
C LEU A 323 14.50 31.96 -28.66
N LYS A 324 14.00 32.70 -29.65
CA LYS A 324 12.82 32.28 -30.44
C LYS A 324 13.07 31.11 -31.39
N ASN A 325 14.33 30.78 -31.66
CA ASN A 325 14.70 29.69 -32.55
C ASN A 325 14.76 28.38 -31.76
N GLN A 326 13.83 27.47 -32.09
CA GLN A 326 13.71 26.17 -31.44
C GLN A 326 15.00 25.34 -31.56
N GLU A 327 15.72 25.39 -32.68
CA GLU A 327 16.98 24.65 -32.85
C GLU A 327 18.06 25.07 -31.86
N LEU A 328 18.09 26.37 -31.47
CA LEU A 328 19.06 26.85 -30.47
C LEU A 328 18.70 26.34 -29.08
N VAL A 329 17.41 26.32 -28.75
CA VAL A 329 16.91 25.76 -27.49
C VAL A 329 17.19 24.26 -27.44
N ASP A 330 16.87 23.51 -28.50
CA ASP A 330 17.15 22.07 -28.61
C ASP A 330 18.65 21.78 -28.52
N THR A 331 19.49 22.64 -29.10
CA THR A 331 20.95 22.52 -28.97
C THR A 331 21.38 22.67 -27.51
N LEU A 332 20.81 23.61 -26.74
CA LEU A 332 21.11 23.72 -25.31
C LEU A 332 20.63 22.50 -24.52
N ILE A 333 19.41 22.02 -24.79
CA ILE A 333 18.86 20.82 -24.15
C ILE A 333 19.82 19.64 -24.32
N ILE A 334 20.15 19.31 -25.57
CA ILE A 334 21.01 18.16 -25.90
C ILE A 334 22.43 18.39 -25.40
N TYR A 335 22.95 19.63 -25.46
CA TYR A 335 24.26 19.98 -24.91
C TYR A 335 24.36 19.67 -23.42
N PHE A 336 23.35 20.05 -22.62
CA PHE A 336 23.33 19.76 -21.20
C PHE A 336 23.08 18.27 -20.89
N GLU A 337 22.24 17.59 -21.67
CA GLU A 337 22.06 16.12 -21.56
C GLU A 337 23.34 15.32 -21.88
N CYS A 338 24.20 15.87 -22.73
CA CYS A 338 25.53 15.33 -23.04
C CYS A 338 26.61 15.86 -22.07
N ASN A 339 26.25 16.41 -20.91
CA ASN A 339 27.18 16.98 -19.92
C ASN A 339 28.15 18.02 -20.50
N GLY A 340 27.72 18.79 -21.50
CA GLY A 340 28.52 19.78 -22.20
C GLY A 340 29.49 19.21 -23.25
N ASN A 341 29.42 17.91 -23.56
CA ASN A 341 30.26 17.29 -24.58
C ASN A 341 29.78 17.68 -25.99
N MET A 342 30.53 18.54 -26.67
CA MET A 342 30.19 19.00 -28.01
C MET A 342 30.19 17.90 -29.07
N ASP A 343 31.04 16.88 -28.96
CA ASP A 343 31.12 15.79 -29.94
C ASP A 343 29.93 14.83 -29.80
N GLU A 344 29.54 14.51 -28.55
CA GLU A 344 28.32 13.73 -28.28
C GLU A 344 27.07 14.52 -28.68
N THR A 345 27.03 15.82 -28.37
CA THR A 345 25.94 16.73 -28.79
C THR A 345 25.78 16.73 -30.31
N ALA A 346 26.89 16.89 -31.04
CA ALA A 346 26.89 16.88 -32.50
C ALA A 346 26.37 15.55 -33.06
N SER A 347 26.80 14.43 -32.46
CA SER A 347 26.37 13.09 -32.84
C SER A 347 24.87 12.89 -32.61
N ARG A 348 24.33 13.26 -31.44
CA ARG A 348 22.89 13.18 -31.14
C ARG A 348 22.04 14.08 -32.02
N MET A 349 22.56 15.23 -32.41
CA MET A 349 21.88 16.18 -33.30
C MET A 349 22.11 15.91 -34.79
N TYR A 350 22.79 14.81 -35.15
CA TYR A 350 23.13 14.46 -36.53
C TYR A 350 23.79 15.62 -37.30
N THR A 351 24.70 16.33 -36.63
CA THR A 351 25.41 17.49 -37.19
C THR A 351 26.90 17.43 -36.89
N HIS A 352 27.65 18.44 -37.31
CA HIS A 352 29.08 18.56 -37.03
C HIS A 352 29.34 19.41 -35.79
N LYS A 353 30.43 19.13 -35.05
CA LYS A 353 30.86 19.89 -33.86
C LYS A 353 30.91 21.40 -34.10
N ASN A 354 31.32 21.82 -35.29
CA ASN A 354 31.38 23.24 -35.68
C ASN A 354 30.00 23.90 -35.71
N THR A 355 28.95 23.17 -36.09
CA THR A 355 27.57 23.66 -36.06
C THR A 355 27.11 23.89 -34.63
N ILE A 356 27.41 22.95 -33.71
CA ILE A 356 27.12 23.12 -32.28
C ILE A 356 27.84 24.35 -31.73
N LYS A 357 29.13 24.50 -32.03
CA LYS A 357 29.93 25.68 -31.64
C LYS A 357 29.32 26.98 -32.18
N TYR A 358 28.89 27.00 -33.45
CA TYR A 358 28.21 28.14 -34.05
C TYR A 358 26.90 28.48 -33.32
N ARG A 359 26.06 27.48 -33.03
CA ARG A 359 24.79 27.67 -32.33
C ARG A 359 25.01 28.18 -30.89
N LEU A 360 25.98 27.64 -30.16
CA LEU A 360 26.35 28.12 -28.82
C LEU A 360 26.86 29.57 -28.85
N ASN A 361 27.68 29.94 -29.85
CA ASN A 361 28.08 31.33 -30.05
C ASN A 361 26.88 32.23 -30.38
N LYS A 362 25.92 31.76 -31.18
CA LYS A 362 24.70 32.50 -31.49
C LYS A 362 23.83 32.72 -30.26
N ILE A 363 23.71 31.72 -29.39
CA ILE A 363 23.03 31.85 -28.09
C ILE A 363 23.70 32.93 -27.26
N LYS A 364 25.04 32.95 -27.21
CA LYS A 364 25.80 34.00 -26.50
C LYS A 364 25.52 35.38 -27.07
N GLU A 365 25.52 35.55 -28.39
CA GLU A 365 25.18 36.83 -29.03
C GLU A 365 23.78 37.32 -28.69
N LEU A 366 22.79 36.42 -28.70
CA LEU A 366 21.39 36.76 -28.45
C LEU A 366 21.09 37.05 -26.98
N THR A 367 21.65 36.24 -26.08
CA THR A 367 21.29 36.27 -24.65
C THR A 367 22.28 37.07 -23.80
N GLY A 368 23.53 37.22 -24.27
CA GLY A 368 24.66 37.71 -23.48
C GLY A 368 25.29 36.64 -22.58
N LEU A 369 24.81 35.40 -22.58
CA LEU A 369 25.23 34.33 -21.67
C LEU A 369 26.19 33.36 -22.37
N ASP A 370 27.35 33.10 -21.77
CA ASP A 370 28.35 32.16 -22.30
C ASP A 370 28.36 30.85 -21.52
N VAL A 371 28.13 29.72 -22.19
CA VAL A 371 28.20 28.37 -21.58
C VAL A 371 29.57 28.04 -20.98
N LYS A 372 30.63 28.79 -21.30
CA LYS A 372 31.96 28.64 -20.68
C LYS A 372 32.09 29.40 -19.36
N CYS A 373 31.25 30.40 -19.11
CA CYS A 373 31.20 31.12 -17.85
C CYS A 373 30.26 30.38 -16.89
N GLN A 374 30.73 29.98 -15.72
CA GLN A 374 29.96 29.13 -14.80
C GLN A 374 28.62 29.75 -14.39
N GLY A 375 28.58 31.05 -14.08
CA GLY A 375 27.35 31.73 -13.67
C GLY A 375 26.31 31.82 -14.80
N ASP A 376 26.77 31.98 -16.04
CA ASP A 376 25.90 32.05 -17.21
C ASP A 376 25.44 30.66 -17.65
N ASN A 377 26.35 29.68 -17.60
CA ASN A 377 26.04 28.27 -17.79
C ASN A 377 24.95 27.81 -16.84
N PHE A 378 25.06 28.16 -15.55
CA PHE A 378 24.02 27.87 -14.55
C PHE A 378 22.67 28.49 -14.92
N LYS A 379 22.62 29.77 -15.33
CA LYS A 379 21.37 30.42 -15.76
C LYS A 379 20.75 29.73 -16.97
N LEU A 380 21.56 29.38 -17.96
CA LEU A 380 21.10 28.66 -19.16
C LEU A 380 20.60 27.27 -18.80
N TYR A 381 21.31 26.53 -17.94
CA TYR A 381 20.88 25.21 -17.49
C TYR A 381 19.58 25.29 -16.68
N PHE A 382 19.47 26.23 -15.76
CA PHE A 382 18.28 26.43 -14.94
C PHE A 382 17.07 26.82 -15.78
N MET A 383 17.24 27.66 -16.81
CA MET A 383 16.19 27.94 -17.79
C MET A 383 15.68 26.67 -18.47
N ILE A 384 16.58 25.76 -18.85
CA ILE A 384 16.21 24.46 -19.44
C ILE A 384 15.47 23.58 -18.42
N LEU A 385 15.88 23.58 -17.15
CA LEU A 385 15.17 22.88 -16.08
C LEU A 385 13.76 23.45 -15.87
N GLU A 386 13.59 24.77 -15.83
CA GLU A 386 12.27 25.41 -15.72
C GLU A 386 11.36 24.97 -16.87
N LYS A 387 11.88 24.98 -18.10
CA LYS A 387 11.13 24.51 -19.28
C LYS A 387 10.70 23.06 -19.14
N LYS A 388 11.60 22.17 -18.71
CA LYS A 388 11.31 20.74 -18.52
C LYS A 388 10.29 20.48 -17.39
N LEU A 389 10.48 21.10 -16.23
CA LEU A 389 9.67 20.84 -15.02
C LEU A 389 8.28 21.49 -15.05
N CYS A 390 8.14 22.65 -15.73
CA CYS A 390 6.90 23.40 -15.80
C CYS A 390 6.14 23.23 -17.11
N GLY A 391 6.75 22.63 -18.14
CA GLY A 391 6.12 22.40 -19.44
C GLY A 391 5.80 23.68 -20.23
N ARG A 392 6.54 24.78 -19.98
CA ARG A 392 6.37 26.09 -20.64
C ARG A 392 7.68 26.53 -21.30
#